data_AF-A0A0P4WKR4-F1
#
_entry.id   AF-A0A0P4WKR4-F1
#
_cell.length_a   1.000
_cell.length_b   1.000
_cell.length_c   1.000
_cell.angle_alpha   90.00
_cell.angle_beta   90.00
_cell.angle_gamma   90.00
#
_symmetry.space_group_name_H-M   'P 1'
#
loop_
_entity.id
_entity.type
_entity.pdbx_description
1 polymer ?
#
loop_
_entity_poly.entity_id
_entity_poly.type
_entity_poly.pdbx_seq_one_letter_code
_entity_poly.pdbx_strand_id
1 'polypeptide(L)'
;MGTVETPESALMEVTSGQAKYEHQHRAIVWRMSRLPKEGQGAYTQHSFSCRMNLTAFDQMPESFDKFCYVEFTMPATTVSHCVMRSVSVTSEDPPEKYVRYLARHEYRIEMEFCSGSGPSEYLAATMKTSDQLQKEKEEEARKQDIKQQQNNESSSDDSS
;
A
#
# COMPACT_ATOMS: atom_id res chain seq x y z
N MET A 1 29.81 8.29 -19.22
CA MET A 1 28.87 7.16 -19.15
C MET A 1 28.65 6.84 -17.68
N GLY A 2 27.73 7.55 -17.02
CA GLY A 2 27.42 7.31 -15.62
C GLY A 2 26.38 6.21 -15.53
N THR A 3 26.73 5.08 -14.92
CA THR A 3 25.79 4.05 -14.54
C THR A 3 24.86 4.64 -13.49
N VAL A 4 23.62 4.93 -13.88
CA VAL A 4 22.55 5.19 -12.91
C VAL A 4 22.37 3.87 -12.18
N GLU A 5 22.97 3.76 -10.99
CA GLU A 5 22.63 2.73 -10.04
C GLU A 5 21.18 3.02 -9.63
N THR A 6 20.25 2.39 -10.34
CA THR A 6 18.85 2.30 -9.92
C THR A 6 18.90 1.74 -8.50
N PRO A 7 18.40 2.46 -7.49
CA PRO A 7 18.49 1.98 -6.11
C PRO A 7 17.84 0.60 -6.07
N GLU A 8 18.62 -0.41 -5.70
CA GLU A 8 18.12 -1.75 -5.47
C GLU A 8 17.02 -1.61 -4.41
N SER A 9 15.76 -1.70 -4.83
CA SER A 9 14.64 -1.51 -3.92
C SER A 9 14.77 -2.54 -2.81
N ALA A 10 14.76 -2.08 -1.56
CA ALA A 10 14.99 -2.94 -0.42
C ALA A 10 14.04 -4.15 -0.46
N LEU A 11 14.55 -5.36 -0.19
CA LEU A 11 13.74 -6.58 -0.19
C LEU A 11 12.54 -6.51 0.78
N MET A 12 12.63 -5.65 1.81
CA MET A 12 11.55 -5.39 2.75
C MET A 12 11.47 -3.89 3.03
N GLU A 13 10.36 -3.28 2.65
CA GLU A 13 10.05 -1.87 2.86
C GLU A 13 8.87 -1.74 3.83
N VAL A 14 9.04 -0.88 4.83
CA VAL A 14 8.09 -0.72 5.93
C VAL A 14 7.95 0.76 6.26
N THR A 15 6.71 1.25 6.39
CA THR A 15 6.46 2.66 6.73
C THR A 15 6.60 2.95 8.23
N SER A 16 6.43 1.94 9.09
CA SER A 16 6.48 2.08 10.55
C SER A 16 6.93 0.80 11.24
N GLY A 17 7.80 0.89 12.24
CA GLY A 17 8.30 -0.27 12.96
C GLY A 17 9.41 -1.03 12.20
N GLN A 18 9.57 -2.31 12.53
CA GLN A 18 10.61 -3.16 11.94
C GLN A 18 10.02 -4.49 11.49
N ALA A 19 10.29 -4.90 10.26
CA ALA A 19 10.03 -6.25 9.80
C ALA A 19 11.32 -7.04 9.67
N LYS A 20 11.28 -8.30 10.08
CA LYS A 20 12.38 -9.24 9.89
C LYS A 20 11.85 -10.66 9.80
N TYR A 21 12.58 -11.52 9.11
CA TYR A 21 12.30 -12.94 9.13
C TYR A 21 12.71 -13.54 10.48
N GLU A 22 11.79 -14.24 11.13
CA GLU A 22 12.07 -14.97 12.36
C GLU A 22 11.98 -16.46 12.13
N HIS A 23 13.12 -17.13 12.20
CA HIS A 23 13.22 -18.55 11.93
C HIS A 23 12.36 -19.41 12.87
N GLN A 24 12.23 -19.03 14.14
CA GLN A 24 11.37 -19.72 15.11
C GLN A 24 9.90 -19.74 14.66
N HIS A 25 9.43 -18.67 14.02
CA HIS A 25 8.06 -18.57 13.50
C HIS A 25 7.95 -19.01 12.04
N ARG A 26 9.09 -19.24 11.37
CA ARG A 26 9.18 -19.51 9.92
C ARG A 26 8.41 -18.48 9.08
N ALA A 27 8.33 -17.25 9.57
CA ALA A 27 7.51 -16.18 9.03
C ALA A 27 8.23 -14.83 9.14
N ILE A 28 7.79 -13.88 8.31
CA ILE A 28 8.18 -12.49 8.47
C ILE A 28 7.33 -11.91 9.61
N VAL A 29 7.99 -11.37 10.62
CA VAL A 29 7.35 -10.74 11.77
C VAL A 29 7.54 -9.24 11.67
N TRP A 30 6.43 -8.52 11.52
CA TRP A 30 6.40 -7.07 11.52
C TRP A 30 6.02 -6.55 12.91
N ARG A 31 6.98 -5.93 13.60
CA ARG A 31 6.80 -5.36 14.94
C ARG A 31 6.62 -3.85 14.87
N MET A 32 5.48 -3.37 15.34
CA MET A 32 5.17 -1.96 15.52
C MET A 32 5.10 -1.66 17.02
N SER A 33 5.97 -0.78 17.51
CA SER A 33 6.05 -0.50 18.95
C SER A 33 4.84 0.26 19.48
N ARG A 34 4.26 1.14 18.65
CA ARG A 34 3.08 1.92 18.98
C ARG A 34 2.27 2.16 17.72
N LEU A 35 0.97 1.87 17.80
CA LEU A 35 0.03 2.27 16.77
C LEU A 35 -0.32 3.77 16.95
N PRO A 36 -0.61 4.49 15.86
CA PRO A 36 -1.11 5.85 15.92
C PRO A 36 -2.38 5.94 16.77
N LYS A 37 -2.54 7.02 17.53
CA LYS A 37 -3.79 7.29 18.26
C LYS A 37 -4.87 7.77 17.28
N GLU A 38 -6.13 7.47 17.60
CA GLU A 38 -7.29 8.06 16.92
C GLU A 38 -7.17 9.59 16.88
N GLY A 39 -7.32 10.20 15.69
CA GLY A 39 -7.24 11.64 15.49
C GLY A 39 -5.92 12.16 14.91
N GLN A 40 -4.89 11.34 14.72
CA GLN A 40 -3.66 11.72 14.00
C GLN A 40 -3.79 11.44 12.49
N GLY A 41 -4.56 12.28 11.79
CA GLY A 41 -4.69 12.22 10.33
C GLY A 41 -3.32 12.34 9.63
N ALA A 42 -3.10 11.49 8.63
CA ALA A 42 -1.88 11.26 7.83
C ALA A 42 -0.95 10.11 8.29
N TYR A 43 -0.98 9.66 9.55
CA TYR A 43 -0.14 8.53 10.01
C TYR A 43 -0.93 7.27 10.36
N THR A 44 -2.22 7.23 10.06
CA THR A 44 -3.14 6.14 10.46
C THR A 44 -2.88 4.83 9.72
N GLN A 45 -2.34 4.89 8.51
CA GLN A 45 -2.08 3.72 7.69
C GLN A 45 -0.58 3.42 7.66
N HIS A 46 -0.25 2.17 7.94
CA HIS A 46 1.10 1.65 7.79
C HIS A 46 1.08 0.56 6.73
N SER A 47 2.06 0.56 5.83
CA SER A 47 2.23 -0.46 4.81
C SER A 47 3.53 -1.24 5.01
N PHE A 48 3.45 -2.52 4.64
CA PHE A 48 4.55 -3.44 4.56
C PHE A 48 4.60 -3.98 3.13
N SER A 49 5.74 -3.88 2.48
CA SER A 49 6.00 -4.39 1.13
C SER A 49 7.23 -5.28 1.18
N CYS A 50 7.15 -6.48 0.60
CA CYS A 50 8.28 -7.39 0.50
C CYS A 50 8.46 -7.83 -0.95
N ARG A 51 9.66 -7.58 -1.48
CA ARG A 51 10.09 -8.02 -2.80
C ARG A 51 11.09 -9.15 -2.62
N MET A 52 10.70 -10.35 -3.06
CA MET A 52 11.56 -11.52 -3.04
C MET A 52 12.14 -11.74 -4.44
N ASN A 53 13.46 -11.60 -4.57
CA ASN A 53 14.17 -11.91 -5.80
C ASN A 53 14.46 -13.42 -5.81
N LEU A 54 13.80 -14.15 -6.72
CA LEU A 54 14.08 -15.56 -6.94
C LEU A 54 15.28 -15.68 -7.89
N THR A 55 16.26 -16.50 -7.53
CA THR A 55 17.36 -16.87 -8.42
C THR A 55 16.92 -17.98 -9.39
N ALA A 56 17.69 -18.22 -10.44
CA ALA A 56 17.36 -19.24 -11.45
C ALA A 56 17.24 -20.68 -10.92
N PHE A 57 17.69 -20.93 -9.68
CA PHE A 57 17.60 -22.22 -9.00
C PHE A 57 16.47 -22.28 -7.95
N ASP A 58 15.82 -21.14 -7.67
CA ASP A 58 14.74 -21.07 -6.70
C ASP A 58 13.41 -21.41 -7.38
N GLN A 59 12.67 -22.35 -6.79
CA GLN A 59 11.32 -22.69 -7.26
C GLN A 59 10.30 -21.78 -6.59
N MET A 60 9.47 -21.11 -7.39
CA MET A 60 8.31 -20.38 -6.89
C MET A 60 7.30 -21.38 -6.30
N PRO A 61 6.89 -21.22 -5.03
CA PRO A 61 5.86 -22.07 -4.43
C PRO A 61 4.53 -21.95 -5.19
N GLU A 62 3.80 -23.07 -5.31
CA GLU A 62 2.47 -23.11 -5.96
C GLU A 62 1.39 -22.40 -5.12
N SER A 63 1.59 -22.33 -3.80
CA SER A 63 0.67 -21.61 -2.89
C SER A 63 1.43 -20.85 -1.80
N PHE A 64 0.90 -19.67 -1.47
CA PHE A 64 1.34 -18.83 -0.37
C PHE A 64 0.29 -18.82 0.74
N ASP A 65 0.72 -18.60 1.98
CA ASP A 65 -0.21 -18.40 3.08
C ASP A 65 -0.99 -17.10 2.86
N LYS A 66 -2.32 -17.23 2.72
CA LYS A 66 -3.17 -16.12 2.28
C LYS A 66 -3.48 -15.13 3.38
N PHE A 67 -3.08 -15.41 4.60
CA PHE A 67 -3.53 -14.65 5.76
C PHE A 67 -2.36 -14.07 6.56
N CYS A 68 -2.52 -12.81 6.92
CA CYS A 68 -1.73 -12.14 7.93
C CYS A 68 -2.42 -12.25 9.28
N TYR A 69 -1.66 -12.57 10.31
CA TYR A 69 -2.11 -12.56 11.70
C TYR A 69 -1.65 -11.27 12.36
N VAL A 70 -2.59 -10.52 12.91
CA VAL A 70 -2.32 -9.23 13.56
C VAL A 70 -2.77 -9.30 15.00
N GLU A 71 -1.85 -9.00 15.91
CA GLU A 71 -2.11 -8.95 17.34
C GLU A 71 -1.69 -7.59 17.89
N PHE A 72 -2.58 -6.94 18.63
CA PHE A 72 -2.22 -5.73 19.36
C PHE A 72 -3.04 -5.57 20.65
N THR A 73 -2.49 -4.77 21.56
CA THR A 73 -3.16 -4.42 22.82
C THR A 73 -3.45 -2.93 22.86
N MET A 74 -4.67 -2.59 23.26
CA MET A 74 -5.10 -1.22 23.52
C MET A 74 -5.25 -1.04 25.05
N PRO A 75 -4.29 -0.33 25.70
CA PRO A 75 -4.36 -0.08 27.14
C PRO A 75 -5.45 0.95 27.47
N ALA A 76 -6.01 0.87 28.68
CA ALA A 76 -7.02 1.78 29.19
C ALA A 76 -8.34 1.81 28.39
N THR A 77 -8.61 0.75 27.61
CA THR A 77 -9.82 0.63 26.80
C THR A 77 -10.56 -0.67 27.11
N THR A 78 -11.87 -0.68 26.89
CA THR A 78 -12.75 -1.85 27.01
C THR A 78 -13.48 -2.07 25.69
N VAL A 79 -13.40 -3.29 25.16
CA VAL A 79 -14.14 -3.67 23.92
C VAL A 79 -15.58 -4.01 24.25
N SER A 80 -15.81 -4.68 25.38
CA SER A 80 -17.15 -5.09 25.84
C SER A 80 -17.92 -3.99 26.57
N HIS A 81 -17.33 -2.80 26.72
CA HIS A 81 -17.86 -1.71 27.54
C HIS A 81 -18.15 -2.07 29.01
N CYS A 82 -17.61 -3.19 29.51
CA CYS A 82 -17.75 -3.57 30.91
C CYS A 82 -17.00 -2.59 31.82
N VAL A 83 -17.69 -2.04 32.83
CA VAL A 83 -17.11 -1.13 33.82
C VAL A 83 -17.25 -1.70 35.22
N MET A 84 -16.16 -1.70 35.97
CA MET A 84 -16.17 -2.08 37.37
C MET A 84 -16.73 -0.93 38.21
N ARG A 85 -17.86 -1.17 38.87
CA ARG A 85 -18.53 -0.13 39.69
C ARG A 85 -18.03 -0.07 41.14
N SER A 86 -17.74 -1.22 41.75
CA SER A 86 -17.27 -1.26 43.14
C SER A 86 -16.42 -2.49 43.43
N VAL A 87 -15.46 -2.33 44.35
CA VAL A 87 -14.68 -3.42 44.98
C VAL A 87 -14.69 -3.17 46.47
N SER A 88 -15.30 -4.06 47.23
CA SER A 88 -15.27 -4.06 48.70
C SER A 88 -14.21 -5.05 49.19
N VAL A 89 -13.48 -4.64 50.23
CA VAL A 89 -12.51 -5.49 50.94
C VAL A 89 -12.72 -5.19 52.41
N THR A 90 -12.88 -6.24 53.22
CA THR A 90 -13.03 -6.13 54.67
C THR A 90 -11.72 -6.58 55.30
N SER A 91 -10.90 -5.63 55.76
CA SER A 91 -9.66 -5.89 56.51
C SER A 91 -9.45 -4.81 57.57
N GLU A 92 -8.69 -5.13 58.61
CA GLU A 92 -8.34 -4.20 59.69
C GLU A 92 -7.48 -3.03 59.17
N ASP A 93 -6.66 -3.29 58.14
CA ASP A 93 -5.91 -2.29 57.37
C ASP A 93 -6.24 -2.44 55.87
N PRO A 94 -7.09 -1.58 55.28
CA PRO A 94 -7.51 -1.70 53.89
C PRO A 94 -6.38 -1.42 52.87
N PRO A 95 -6.09 -2.33 51.94
CA PRO A 95 -5.08 -2.11 50.91
C PRO A 95 -5.57 -1.16 49.80
N GLU A 96 -4.61 -0.63 49.03
CA GLU A 96 -4.89 0.16 47.84
C GLU A 96 -5.60 -0.68 46.76
N LYS A 97 -6.63 -0.10 46.13
CA LYS A 97 -7.40 -0.75 45.07
C LYS A 97 -7.15 -0.02 43.76
N TYR A 98 -6.75 -0.75 42.74
CA TYR A 98 -6.63 -0.22 41.39
C TYR A 98 -7.29 -1.15 40.38
N VAL A 99 -7.76 -0.59 39.28
CA VAL A 99 -8.27 -1.34 38.13
C VAL A 99 -7.48 -0.95 36.91
N ARG A 100 -7.13 -1.94 36.10
CA ARG A 100 -6.50 -1.73 34.81
C ARG A 100 -7.31 -2.41 33.73
N TYR A 101 -7.83 -1.61 32.82
CA TYR A 101 -8.48 -2.10 31.60
C TYR A 101 -7.42 -2.33 30.52
N LEU A 102 -7.51 -3.47 29.85
CA LEU A 102 -6.66 -3.83 28.72
C LEU A 102 -7.51 -4.60 27.72
N ALA A 103 -7.56 -4.09 26.49
CA ALA A 103 -8.16 -4.76 25.36
C ALA A 103 -7.06 -5.45 24.54
N ARG A 104 -7.24 -6.74 24.23
CA ARG A 104 -6.39 -7.49 23.30
C ARG A 104 -7.19 -7.79 22.05
N HIS A 105 -6.60 -7.50 20.90
CA HIS A 105 -7.19 -7.69 19.60
C HIS A 105 -6.35 -8.69 18.81
N GLU A 106 -7.04 -9.66 18.22
CA GLU A 106 -6.46 -10.69 17.35
C GLU A 106 -7.28 -10.68 16.06
N TYR A 107 -6.61 -10.39 14.94
CA TYR A 107 -7.23 -10.31 13.63
C TYR A 107 -6.52 -11.21 12.64
N ARG A 108 -7.30 -11.72 11.70
CA ARG A 108 -6.83 -12.45 10.53
C ARG A 108 -7.26 -11.67 9.29
N ILE A 109 -6.29 -11.24 8.50
CA ILE A 109 -6.51 -10.37 7.35
C ILE A 109 -6.03 -11.11 6.10
N GLU A 110 -6.82 -11.07 5.03
CA GLU A 110 -6.40 -11.63 3.74
C GLU A 110 -5.34 -10.73 3.09
N MET A 111 -4.31 -11.37 2.54
CA MET A 111 -3.21 -10.70 1.86
C MET A 111 -3.36 -10.82 0.35
N GLU A 112 -3.11 -9.72 -0.34
CA GLU A 112 -3.00 -9.69 -1.79
C GLU A 112 -1.58 -10.07 -2.22
N PHE A 113 -1.48 -10.97 -3.20
CA PHE A 113 -0.20 -11.39 -3.78
C PHE A 113 -0.09 -10.86 -5.20
N CYS A 114 0.77 -9.87 -5.40
CA CYS A 114 1.14 -9.41 -6.72
C CYS A 114 2.29 -10.29 -7.25
N SER A 115 1.95 -11.39 -7.94
CA SER A 115 2.94 -12.07 -8.78
C SER A 115 3.31 -11.16 -9.93
N GLY A 116 4.61 -10.99 -10.22
CA GLY A 116 5.16 -10.06 -11.21
C GLY A 116 4.81 -10.32 -12.69
N SER A 117 3.56 -10.68 -13.00
CA SER A 117 3.02 -10.76 -14.35
C SER A 117 2.34 -9.46 -14.80
N GLY A 118 2.73 -8.32 -14.22
CA GLY A 118 2.43 -7.01 -14.78
C GLY A 118 3.64 -6.53 -15.58
N PRO A 119 3.48 -5.96 -16.79
CA PRO A 119 4.58 -5.26 -17.44
C PRO A 119 5.13 -4.24 -16.44
N SER A 120 6.47 -4.21 -16.30
CA SER A 120 7.20 -3.24 -15.46
C SER A 120 6.50 -1.88 -15.48
N GLU A 121 6.39 -1.19 -14.35
CA GLU A 121 5.71 0.12 -14.24
C GLU A 121 6.19 1.12 -15.32
N TYR A 122 7.44 0.97 -15.76
CA TYR A 122 8.02 1.62 -16.93
C TYR A 122 7.37 1.21 -18.27
N LEU A 123 7.20 -0.08 -18.55
CA LEU A 123 6.49 -0.60 -19.72
C LEU A 123 5.02 -0.14 -19.72
N ALA A 124 4.32 -0.21 -18.58
CA ALA A 124 2.95 0.28 -18.45
C ALA A 124 2.86 1.81 -18.71
N ALA A 125 3.82 2.60 -18.24
CA ALA A 125 3.89 4.03 -18.51
C ALA A 125 4.26 4.37 -19.97
N THR A 126 5.05 3.52 -20.63
CA THR A 126 5.38 3.67 -22.07
C THR A 126 4.29 3.13 -23.00
N MET A 127 3.44 2.23 -22.53
CA MET A 127 2.19 1.80 -23.18
C MET A 127 1.10 2.87 -23.06
N LYS A 128 1.43 4.16 -23.27
CA LYS A 128 0.39 5.13 -23.64
C LYS A 128 -0.39 4.51 -24.80
N THR A 129 -1.65 4.24 -24.51
CA THR A 129 -2.56 3.39 -25.27
C THR A 129 -2.53 3.74 -26.75
N SER A 130 -2.59 2.75 -27.64
CA SER A 130 -2.82 2.92 -29.07
C SER A 130 -3.93 3.92 -29.39
N ASP A 131 -4.92 4.03 -28.49
CA ASP A 131 -6.04 4.97 -28.55
C ASP A 131 -5.63 6.44 -28.40
N GLN A 132 -4.57 6.76 -27.65
CA GLN A 132 -4.05 8.13 -27.54
C GLN A 132 -3.31 8.54 -28.82
N LEU A 133 -2.52 7.62 -29.41
CA LEU A 133 -1.85 7.83 -30.70
C LEU A 133 -2.83 7.92 -31.87
N GLN A 134 -3.93 7.16 -31.83
CA GLN A 134 -5.00 7.26 -32.83
C GLN A 134 -5.77 8.58 -32.69
N LYS A 135 -6.08 9.02 -31.47
CA LYS A 135 -6.72 10.32 -31.21
C LYS A 135 -5.84 11.49 -31.63
N GLU A 136 -4.53 11.46 -31.37
CA GLU A 136 -3.61 12.50 -31.84
C GLU A 136 -3.52 12.53 -33.37
N LYS A 137 -3.45 11.36 -34.04
CA LYS A 137 -3.44 11.30 -35.51
C LYS A 137 -4.74 11.78 -36.15
N GLU A 138 -5.89 11.45 -35.55
CA GLU A 138 -7.20 11.89 -36.03
C GLU A 138 -7.39 13.41 -35.82
N GLU A 139 -6.90 13.94 -34.71
CA GLU A 139 -6.93 15.39 -34.44
C GLU A 139 -5.97 16.16 -35.35
N GLU A 140 -4.79 15.61 -35.67
CA GLU A 140 -3.87 16.18 -36.64
C GLU A 140 -4.45 16.17 -38.07
N ALA A 141 -5.09 15.07 -38.49
CA ALA A 141 -5.77 14.99 -39.78
C ALA A 141 -6.89 16.03 -39.88
N ARG A 142 -7.70 16.19 -38.83
CA ARG A 142 -8.78 17.20 -38.78
C ARG A 142 -8.24 18.62 -38.86
N LYS A 143 -7.10 18.92 -38.24
CA LYS A 143 -6.45 20.24 -38.33
C LYS A 143 -5.87 20.50 -39.72
N GLN A 144 -5.35 19.48 -40.40
CA GLN A 144 -4.84 19.59 -41.77
C GLN A 144 -5.96 19.86 -42.78
N ASP A 145 -7.11 19.19 -42.65
CA ASP A 145 -8.27 19.41 -43.53
C ASP A 145 -8.85 20.82 -43.36
N ILE A 146 -8.97 21.32 -42.13
CA ILE A 146 -9.43 22.69 -41.85
C ILE A 146 -8.47 23.72 -42.48
N LYS A 147 -7.16 23.46 -42.46
CA LYS A 147 -6.16 24.34 -43.06
C LYS A 147 -6.16 24.30 -44.59
N GLN A 148 -6.46 23.14 -45.19
CA GLN A 148 -6.61 23.02 -46.65
C GLN A 148 -7.88 23.72 -47.16
N GLN A 149 -8.99 23.64 -46.41
CA GLN A 149 -10.22 24.36 -46.74
C GLN A 149 -10.03 25.88 -46.67
N GLN A 150 -9.36 26.38 -45.62
CA GLN A 150 -9.03 27.81 -45.50
C GLN A 150 -8.09 28.31 -46.62
N ASN A 151 -7.14 27.49 -47.08
CA ASN A 151 -6.27 27.86 -48.20
C ASN A 151 -7.01 27.88 -49.55
N ASN A 152 -7.97 26.98 -49.77
CA ASN A 152 -8.77 26.94 -51.00
C ASN A 152 -9.77 28.10 -51.11
N GLU A 153 -10.30 28.59 -49.98
CA GLU A 153 -11.20 29.76 -49.98
C GLU A 153 -10.45 31.09 -50.19
N SER A 154 -9.14 31.12 -49.95
CA SER A 154 -8.30 32.31 -50.21
C SER A 154 -7.76 32.43 -51.64
N SER A 155 -8.02 31.45 -52.53
CA SER A 155 -7.55 31.47 -53.92
C SER A 155 -8.63 31.77 -54.96
N SER A 156 -9.85 32.16 -54.55
CA SER A 156 -10.98 32.40 -55.47
C SER A 156 -11.41 33.87 -55.59
N ASP A 157 -10.58 34.83 -55.16
CA ASP A 157 -10.85 36.27 -55.31
C ASP A 157 -9.71 37.01 -56.07
N ASP A 158 -9.30 36.47 -57.23
CA ASP A 158 -8.66 37.30 -58.25
C ASP A 158 -8.81 36.69 -59.65
N SER A 159 -9.91 37.02 -60.35
CA SER A 159 -9.93 37.22 -61.81
C SER A 159 -11.33 37.63 -62.31
N SER A 160 -11.43 38.95 -62.56
CA SER A 160 -12.27 39.67 -63.56
C SER A 160 -13.80 39.65 -63.45
#